data_AF-A0A1B8UJ41-F1
#
_entry.id   AF-A0A1B8UJ41-F1
#
_cell.length_a   1.000
_cell.length_b   1.000
_cell.length_c   1.000
_cell.angle_alpha   90.00
_cell.angle_beta   90.00
_cell.angle_gamma   90.00
#
_symmetry.space_group_name_H-M   'P 1'
#
loop_
_entity.id
_entity.type
_entity.pdbx_description
1 polymer ?
#
loop_
_entity_poly.entity_id
_entity_poly.type
_entity_poly.pdbx_seq_one_letter_code
_entity_poly.pdbx_strand_id
1 'polypeptide(L)'
;MTPEQEKHYRQKIDEAKARGDQKAADDARYERHCEEKKNRGEKPLDRKDWDTINERLRKNRERGREEEIKGRKALEEHLDRKLEDNNADEVVTYTSSEGHVTRPDSISRNNKGEIDLVHDHKHKAGEDQIVHNDSQIRAEREMLQDKNGRHFVTISSDQPDLNAIPPKPRPSGPLGDKSDVYYTDPKSGKVTHKWEPNPRLPGGGRWKKL
;
A
#
# COMPACT_ATOMS: atom_id res chain seq x y z
N MET A 1 12.52 -23.41 -7.72
CA MET A 1 13.15 -23.85 -6.47
C MET A 1 12.30 -24.94 -5.86
N THR A 2 12.91 -25.91 -5.19
CA THR A 2 12.18 -26.86 -4.36
C THR A 2 11.82 -26.25 -2.99
N PRO A 3 10.82 -26.80 -2.27
CA PRO A 3 10.49 -26.36 -0.92
C PRO A 3 11.69 -26.40 0.05
N GLU A 4 12.58 -27.39 -0.09
CA GLU A 4 13.78 -27.53 0.73
C GLU A 4 14.79 -26.40 0.46
N GLN A 5 14.99 -26.04 -0.81
CA GLN A 5 15.83 -24.90 -1.19
C GLN A 5 15.27 -23.59 -0.63
N GLU A 6 13.94 -23.40 -0.71
CA GLU A 6 13.30 -22.21 -0.15
C GLU A 6 13.48 -22.13 1.36
N LYS A 7 13.25 -23.24 2.07
CA LYS A 7 13.44 -23.33 3.52
C LYS A 7 14.89 -23.03 3.92
N HIS A 8 15.85 -23.59 3.20
CA HIS A 8 17.28 -23.37 3.43
C HIS A 8 17.65 -21.87 3.34
N TYR A 9 17.30 -21.21 2.24
CA TYR A 9 17.63 -19.80 2.07
C TYR A 9 16.87 -18.90 3.04
N ARG A 10 15.61 -19.21 3.36
CA ARG A 10 14.84 -18.48 4.38
C ARG A 10 15.55 -18.53 5.74
N GLN A 11 15.93 -19.72 6.18
CA GLN A 11 16.66 -19.90 7.44
C GLN A 11 17.99 -19.12 7.44
N LYS A 12 18.80 -19.24 6.37
CA LYS A 12 20.07 -18.52 6.23
C LYS A 12 19.90 -16.99 6.33
N ILE A 13 18.85 -16.45 5.69
CA ILE A 13 18.51 -15.02 5.76
C ILE A 13 18.10 -14.61 7.17
N ASP A 14 17.23 -15.40 7.82
CA ASP A 14 16.68 -15.06 9.13
C ASP A 14 17.78 -15.14 10.23
N GLU A 15 18.68 -16.12 10.17
CA GLU A 15 19.84 -16.23 11.06
C GLU A 15 20.84 -15.09 10.88
N ALA A 16 21.04 -14.61 9.65
CA ALA A 16 21.89 -13.45 9.39
C ALA A 16 21.27 -12.17 9.97
N LYS A 17 19.96 -11.96 9.76
CA LYS A 17 19.22 -10.84 10.36
C LYS A 17 19.25 -10.86 11.89
N ALA A 18 19.05 -12.04 12.51
CA ALA A 18 19.06 -12.18 13.96
C ALA A 18 20.40 -11.78 14.59
N ARG A 19 21.50 -11.92 13.84
CA ARG A 19 22.84 -11.48 14.23
C ARG A 19 23.16 -10.03 13.87
N GLY A 20 22.24 -9.31 13.22
CA GLY A 20 22.49 -7.97 12.70
C GLY A 20 23.42 -7.91 11.48
N ASP A 21 23.76 -9.05 10.87
CA ASP A 21 24.64 -9.12 9.70
C ASP A 21 23.83 -8.93 8.41
N GLN A 22 23.59 -7.65 8.09
CA GLN A 22 22.82 -7.29 6.91
C GLN A 22 23.49 -7.74 5.61
N LYS A 23 24.82 -7.75 5.57
CA LYS A 23 25.59 -8.16 4.39
C LYS A 23 25.39 -9.65 4.11
N ALA A 24 25.51 -10.50 5.14
CA ALA A 24 25.25 -11.93 5.00
C ALA A 24 23.80 -12.22 4.60
N ALA A 25 22.84 -11.43 5.07
CA ALA A 25 21.44 -11.55 4.66
C ALA A 25 21.23 -11.17 3.18
N ASP A 26 21.90 -10.13 2.69
CA ASP A 26 21.85 -9.71 1.28
C ASP A 26 22.59 -10.72 0.37
N ASP A 27 23.73 -11.28 0.82
CA ASP A 27 24.45 -12.35 0.14
C ASP A 27 23.56 -13.60 -0.03
N ALA A 28 22.88 -14.04 1.04
CA ALA A 28 21.96 -15.17 0.98
C ALA A 28 20.76 -14.94 0.03
N ARG A 29 20.28 -13.69 -0.09
CA ARG A 29 19.24 -13.33 -1.07
C ARG A 29 19.75 -13.44 -2.51
N TYR A 30 20.99 -13.00 -2.76
CA TYR A 30 21.61 -13.12 -4.08
C TYR A 30 21.85 -14.58 -4.45
N GLU A 31 22.36 -15.40 -3.53
CA GLU A 31 22.54 -16.83 -3.75
C GLU A 31 21.20 -17.52 -4.10
N ARG A 32 20.13 -17.20 -3.36
CA ARG A 32 18.77 -17.69 -3.67
C ARG A 32 18.36 -17.30 -5.10
N HIS A 33 18.60 -16.07 -5.53
CA HIS A 33 18.30 -15.60 -6.88
C HIS A 33 19.08 -16.37 -7.95
N CYS A 34 20.38 -16.57 -7.73
CA CYS A 34 21.24 -17.35 -8.63
C CYS A 34 20.74 -18.78 -8.78
N GLU A 35 20.40 -19.44 -7.67
CA GLU A 35 19.89 -20.80 -7.68
C GLU A 35 18.51 -20.89 -8.34
N GLU A 36 17.63 -19.91 -8.10
CA GLU A 36 16.33 -19.82 -8.78
C GLU A 36 16.48 -19.68 -10.30
N LYS A 37 17.38 -18.82 -10.77
CA LYS A 37 17.63 -18.61 -12.20
C LYS A 37 18.28 -19.82 -12.85
N LYS A 38 19.25 -20.44 -12.18
CA LYS A 38 19.86 -21.70 -12.60
C LYS A 38 18.83 -22.82 -12.78
N ASN A 39 17.90 -22.97 -11.82
CA ASN A 39 16.81 -23.95 -11.91
C ASN A 39 15.88 -23.71 -13.11
N ARG A 40 15.77 -22.46 -13.59
CA ARG A 40 14.97 -22.07 -14.77
C ARG A 40 15.77 -22.11 -16.08
N GLY A 41 17.06 -22.43 -16.04
CA GLY A 41 17.95 -22.36 -17.21
C GLY A 41 18.25 -20.92 -17.66
N GLU A 42 18.03 -19.93 -16.79
CA GLU A 42 18.25 -18.52 -17.07
C GLU A 42 19.59 -18.04 -16.48
N LYS A 43 20.20 -17.03 -17.12
CA LYS A 43 21.39 -16.39 -16.56
C LYS A 43 20.98 -15.46 -15.41
N PRO A 44 21.58 -15.57 -14.21
CA PRO A 44 21.31 -14.63 -13.13
C PRO A 44 21.87 -13.25 -13.46
N LEU A 45 21.30 -12.23 -12.80
CA LEU A 45 21.85 -10.88 -12.82
C LEU A 45 23.26 -10.87 -12.23
N ASP A 46 24.12 -9.98 -12.70
CA ASP A 46 25.40 -9.73 -12.04
C ASP A 46 25.17 -9.21 -10.62
N ARG A 47 26.12 -9.48 -9.72
CA ARG A 47 26.00 -9.07 -8.33
C ARG A 47 25.81 -7.57 -8.17
N LYS A 48 26.52 -6.77 -8.96
CA LYS A 48 26.44 -5.30 -8.89
C LYS A 48 25.07 -4.79 -9.30
N ASP A 49 24.49 -5.36 -10.35
CA ASP A 49 23.16 -5.00 -10.85
C ASP A 49 22.08 -5.41 -9.85
N TRP A 50 22.22 -6.61 -9.28
CA TRP A 50 21.34 -7.11 -8.22
C TRP A 50 21.35 -6.21 -6.99
N ASP A 51 22.52 -5.82 -6.50
CA ASP A 51 22.67 -4.94 -5.34
C ASP A 51 22.02 -3.57 -5.61
N THR A 52 22.22 -3.02 -6.80
CA THR A 52 21.60 -1.76 -7.24
C THR A 52 20.07 -1.86 -7.23
N ILE A 53 19.50 -2.94 -7.77
CA ILE A 53 18.05 -3.18 -7.78
C ILE A 53 17.53 -3.35 -6.35
N ASN A 54 18.21 -4.14 -5.52
CA ASN A 54 17.80 -4.39 -4.14
C ASN A 54 17.84 -3.13 -3.29
N GLU A 55 18.86 -2.29 -3.43
CA GLU A 55 18.92 -1.03 -2.72
C GLU A 55 17.80 -0.10 -3.15
N ARG A 56 17.50 -0.02 -4.46
CA ARG A 56 16.34 0.73 -4.96
C ARG A 56 15.02 0.20 -4.38
N LEU A 57 14.84 -1.12 -4.35
CA LEU A 57 13.66 -1.75 -3.77
C LEU A 57 13.55 -1.48 -2.27
N ARG A 58 14.67 -1.50 -1.53
CA ARG A 58 14.68 -1.17 -0.09
C ARG A 58 14.26 0.27 0.14
N LYS A 59 14.87 1.24 -0.55
CA LYS A 59 14.51 2.66 -0.48
C LYS A 59 13.04 2.90 -0.84
N ASN A 60 12.54 2.22 -1.87
CA ASN A 60 11.14 2.31 -2.27
C ASN A 60 10.19 1.78 -1.19
N ARG A 61 10.53 0.68 -0.51
CA ARG A 61 9.74 0.13 0.60
C ARG A 61 9.75 1.04 1.82
N GLU A 62 10.92 1.56 2.18
CA GLU A 62 11.06 2.52 3.29
C GLU A 62 10.23 3.77 3.03
N ARG A 63 10.37 4.38 1.84
CA ARG A 63 9.55 5.52 1.43
C ARG A 63 8.06 5.17 1.42
N GLY A 64 7.67 4.01 0.90
CA GLY A 64 6.28 3.56 0.91
C GLY A 64 5.70 3.52 2.32
N ARG A 65 6.45 2.96 3.27
CA ARG A 65 6.05 2.90 4.68
C ARG A 65 5.96 4.29 5.33
N GLU A 66 6.89 5.18 5.03
CA GLU A 66 6.85 6.56 5.52
C GLU A 66 5.59 7.30 5.04
N GLU A 67 5.25 7.16 3.76
CA GLU A 67 4.07 7.80 3.17
C GLU A 67 2.77 7.17 3.70
N GLU A 68 2.72 5.84 3.90
CA GLU A 68 1.61 5.15 4.56
C GLU A 68 1.38 5.69 5.99
N ILE A 69 2.44 5.84 6.79
CA ILE A 69 2.36 6.39 8.15
C ILE A 69 1.85 7.84 8.11
N LYS A 70 2.34 8.67 7.19
CA LYS A 70 1.87 10.05 7.02
C LYS A 70 0.40 10.09 6.64
N GLY A 71 -0.01 9.28 5.65
CA GLY A 71 -1.40 9.18 5.20
C GLY A 71 -2.35 8.77 6.31
N ARG A 72 -1.98 7.74 7.08
CA ARG A 72 -2.75 7.30 8.25
C ARG A 72 -2.88 8.40 9.29
N LYS A 73 -1.78 9.00 9.73
CA LYS A 73 -1.80 10.08 10.73
C LYS A 73 -2.59 11.30 10.28
N ALA A 74 -2.46 11.67 9.00
CA ALA A 74 -3.21 12.77 8.42
C ALA A 74 -4.72 12.49 8.45
N LEU A 75 -5.13 11.25 8.17
CA LEU A 75 -6.52 10.84 8.24
C LEU A 75 -7.01 10.77 9.70
N GLU A 76 -6.19 10.28 10.63
CA GLU A 76 -6.50 10.26 12.07
C GLU A 76 -6.81 11.68 12.59
N GLU A 77 -5.93 12.65 12.30
CA GLU A 77 -6.13 14.06 12.66
C GLU A 77 -7.38 14.64 11.99
N HIS A 78 -7.60 14.33 10.71
CA HIS A 78 -8.75 14.84 9.96
C HIS A 78 -10.10 14.34 10.48
N LEU A 79 -10.17 13.06 10.87
CA LEU A 79 -11.40 12.44 11.36
C LEU A 79 -11.57 12.57 12.89
N ASP A 80 -10.57 13.10 13.59
CA ASP A 80 -10.47 13.07 15.06
C ASP A 80 -10.72 11.66 15.62
N ARG A 81 -10.05 10.67 15.00
CA ARG A 81 -10.30 9.26 15.26
C ARG A 81 -9.04 8.42 15.11
N LYS A 82 -8.76 7.57 16.10
CA LYS A 82 -7.61 6.65 16.07
C LYS A 82 -7.78 5.57 15.00
N LEU A 83 -6.70 5.31 14.26
CA LEU A 83 -6.56 4.23 13.28
C LEU A 83 -5.48 3.24 13.76
N GLU A 84 -5.87 1.99 13.95
CA GLU A 84 -4.98 0.88 14.31
C GLU A 84 -4.06 0.55 13.12
N ASP A 85 -2.76 0.42 13.38
CA ASP A 85 -1.76 0.09 12.38
C ASP A 85 -1.76 -1.42 12.17
N ASN A 86 -2.35 -1.89 11.07
CA ASN A 86 -2.47 -3.32 10.82
C ASN A 86 -1.10 -3.99 10.57
N ASN A 87 -0.01 -3.22 10.45
CA ASN A 87 1.36 -3.71 10.41
C ASN A 87 2.03 -3.90 11.79
N ALA A 88 1.53 -3.26 12.85
CA ALA A 88 2.11 -3.29 14.19
C ALA A 88 1.17 -3.87 15.25
N ASP A 89 -0.14 -3.71 15.07
CA ASP A 89 -1.20 -4.20 15.96
C ASP A 89 -1.63 -5.63 15.59
N GLU A 90 -2.76 -6.09 16.15
CA GLU A 90 -3.35 -7.38 15.81
C GLU A 90 -3.71 -7.43 14.32
N VAL A 91 -3.11 -8.39 13.60
CA VAL A 91 -3.27 -8.50 12.16
C VAL A 91 -4.70 -8.93 11.83
N VAL A 92 -5.44 -8.04 11.18
CA VAL A 92 -6.77 -8.30 10.65
C VAL A 92 -6.69 -8.56 9.15
N THR A 93 -7.25 -9.70 8.73
CA THR A 93 -7.43 -10.07 7.33
C THR A 93 -8.89 -10.37 7.04
N TYR A 94 -9.26 -10.30 5.76
CA TYR A 94 -10.59 -10.65 5.30
C TYR A 94 -10.50 -11.38 3.97
N THR A 95 -11.31 -12.43 3.78
CA THR A 95 -11.42 -13.13 2.50
C THR A 95 -12.74 -12.74 1.84
N SER A 96 -12.67 -12.12 0.67
CA SER A 96 -13.86 -11.74 -0.10
C SER A 96 -14.64 -12.96 -0.59
N SER A 97 -15.89 -12.74 -1.00
CA SER A 97 -16.70 -13.69 -1.74
C SER A 97 -16.05 -14.18 -3.05
N GLU A 98 -15.16 -13.38 -3.65
CA GLU A 98 -14.33 -13.76 -4.79
C GLU A 98 -13.13 -14.66 -4.41
N GLY A 99 -12.92 -14.93 -3.11
CA GLY A 99 -11.79 -15.72 -2.60
C GLY A 99 -10.49 -14.93 -2.46
N HIS A 100 -10.54 -13.59 -2.54
CA HIS A 100 -9.37 -12.74 -2.38
C HIS A 100 -9.14 -12.39 -0.90
N VAL A 101 -7.97 -12.77 -0.38
CA VAL A 101 -7.54 -12.34 0.95
C VAL A 101 -6.99 -10.92 0.86
N THR A 102 -7.54 -10.01 1.67
CA THR A 102 -7.04 -8.66 1.86
C THR A 102 -6.57 -8.44 3.29
N ARG A 103 -5.64 -7.49 3.44
CA ARG A 103 -5.15 -6.94 4.68
C ARG A 103 -5.04 -5.43 4.48
N PRO A 104 -5.98 -4.62 5.01
CA PRO A 104 -5.90 -3.18 4.87
C PRO A 104 -4.72 -2.60 5.65
N ASP A 105 -4.24 -1.42 5.27
CA ASP A 105 -3.16 -0.73 6.00
C ASP A 105 -3.57 -0.39 7.44
N SER A 106 -4.85 -0.01 7.64
CA SER A 106 -5.37 0.34 8.96
C SER A 106 -6.87 0.16 9.11
N ILE A 107 -7.31 0.05 10.36
CA ILE A 107 -8.72 -0.10 10.74
C ILE A 107 -9.08 0.82 11.90
N SER A 108 -10.38 1.04 12.12
CA SER A 108 -10.88 1.58 13.38
C SER A 108 -12.11 0.82 13.82
N ARG A 109 -12.40 0.90 15.12
CA ARG A 109 -13.50 0.21 15.78
C ARG A 109 -14.48 1.19 16.38
N ASN A 110 -15.76 0.84 16.35
CA ASN A 110 -16.81 1.60 17.00
C ASN A 110 -16.83 1.32 18.52
N ASN A 111 -17.76 1.97 19.25
CA ASN A 111 -17.90 1.78 20.70
C ASN A 111 -18.29 0.35 21.13
N LYS A 112 -18.67 -0.53 20.20
CA LYS A 112 -18.94 -1.95 20.43
C LYS A 112 -17.74 -2.84 20.14
N GLY A 113 -16.61 -2.27 19.72
CA GLY A 113 -15.40 -3.00 19.32
C GLY A 113 -15.44 -3.59 17.90
N GLU A 114 -16.50 -3.31 17.13
CA GLU A 114 -16.67 -3.80 15.76
C GLU A 114 -15.92 -2.89 14.78
N ILE A 115 -15.30 -3.48 13.77
CA ILE A 115 -14.62 -2.73 12.71
C ILE A 115 -15.67 -2.04 11.83
N ASP A 116 -15.69 -0.71 11.85
CA ASP A 116 -16.57 0.15 11.06
C ASP A 116 -15.79 1.11 10.14
N LEU A 117 -14.46 1.03 10.16
CA LEU A 117 -13.60 1.80 9.27
C LEU A 117 -12.43 0.95 8.80
N VAL A 118 -12.22 0.96 7.49
CA VAL A 118 -11.03 0.39 6.82
C VAL A 118 -10.37 1.50 6.01
N HIS A 119 -9.06 1.60 6.10
CA HIS A 119 -8.28 2.62 5.42
C HIS A 119 -7.03 2.05 4.76
N ASP A 120 -6.81 2.50 3.53
CA ASP A 120 -5.63 2.21 2.71
C ASP A 120 -4.97 3.51 2.23
N HIS A 121 -3.63 3.56 2.26
CA HIS A 121 -2.86 4.67 1.70
C HIS A 121 -2.21 4.28 0.37
N LYS A 122 -2.33 5.14 -0.64
CA LYS A 122 -1.69 4.95 -1.94
C LYS A 122 -0.83 6.16 -2.31
N HIS A 123 0.48 5.98 -2.27
CA HIS A 123 1.42 6.97 -2.80
C HIS A 123 1.68 6.74 -4.29
N LYS A 124 1.52 7.79 -5.10
CA LYS A 124 1.78 7.75 -6.54
C LYS A 124 3.08 8.45 -6.88
N ALA A 125 3.92 7.76 -7.65
CA ALA A 125 5.19 8.27 -8.16
C ALA A 125 5.26 8.01 -9.67
N GLY A 126 5.79 8.99 -10.42
CA GLY A 126 5.94 8.90 -11.87
C GLY A 126 4.65 9.19 -12.65
N GLU A 127 4.51 8.62 -13.85
CA GLU A 127 3.45 9.01 -14.80
C GLU A 127 2.06 8.42 -14.48
N ASP A 128 2.00 7.19 -13.96
CA ASP A 128 0.74 6.60 -13.52
C ASP A 128 0.31 7.17 -12.17
N GLN A 129 -0.66 8.06 -12.24
CA GLN A 129 -1.20 8.79 -11.11
C GLN A 129 -2.65 8.37 -10.81
N ILE A 130 -3.08 7.17 -11.24
CA ILE A 130 -4.44 6.64 -11.06
C ILE A 130 -4.46 5.51 -10.03
N VAL A 131 -5.30 5.63 -9.00
CA VAL A 131 -5.58 4.52 -8.07
C VAL A 131 -6.80 3.76 -8.55
N HIS A 132 -6.67 2.47 -8.86
CA HIS A 132 -7.75 1.67 -9.42
C HIS A 132 -8.59 0.97 -8.33
N ASN A 133 -9.87 0.71 -8.64
CA ASN A 133 -10.76 -0.13 -7.83
C ASN A 133 -10.46 -1.62 -8.08
N ASP A 134 -9.25 -2.05 -7.70
CA ASP A 134 -8.78 -3.43 -7.85
C ASP A 134 -9.50 -4.42 -6.91
N SER A 135 -9.12 -5.69 -6.95
CA SER A 135 -9.73 -6.74 -6.13
C SER A 135 -9.49 -6.53 -4.63
N GLN A 136 -8.33 -6.00 -4.24
CA GLN A 136 -8.01 -5.73 -2.84
C GLN A 136 -8.94 -4.65 -2.27
N ILE A 137 -9.05 -3.52 -2.97
CA ILE A 137 -9.92 -2.39 -2.61
C ILE A 137 -11.41 -2.80 -2.60
N ARG A 138 -11.82 -3.72 -3.49
CA ARG A 138 -13.19 -4.28 -3.45
C ARG A 138 -13.40 -5.16 -2.21
N ALA A 139 -12.46 -6.04 -1.89
CA ALA A 139 -12.52 -6.92 -0.73
C ALA A 139 -12.56 -6.13 0.60
N GLU A 140 -11.78 -5.05 0.70
CA GLU A 140 -11.78 -4.17 1.89
C GLU A 140 -13.12 -3.47 2.08
N ARG A 141 -13.78 -3.06 0.99
CA ARG A 141 -15.14 -2.52 1.06
C ARG A 141 -16.16 -3.58 1.44
N GLU A 142 -16.00 -4.81 0.92
CA GLU A 142 -16.87 -5.94 1.25
C GLU A 142 -16.82 -6.31 2.74
N MET A 143 -15.63 -6.23 3.36
CA MET A 143 -15.41 -6.42 4.80
C MET A 143 -16.33 -5.55 5.70
N LEU A 144 -16.85 -4.44 5.16
CA LEU A 144 -17.67 -3.45 5.86
C LEU A 144 -19.16 -3.47 5.46
N GLN A 145 -19.58 -4.26 4.47
CA GLN A 145 -20.94 -4.21 3.92
C GLN A 145 -22.04 -4.38 4.98
N ASP A 146 -21.87 -5.33 5.89
CA ASP A 146 -22.87 -5.63 6.93
C ASP A 146 -22.68 -4.82 8.22
N LYS A 147 -21.66 -3.96 8.27
CA LYS A 147 -21.23 -3.28 9.51
C LYS A 147 -21.59 -1.80 9.53
N ASN A 148 -22.31 -1.32 8.50
CA ASN A 148 -22.55 0.11 8.26
C ASN A 148 -21.24 0.92 8.32
N GLY A 149 -20.14 0.29 7.89
CA GLY A 149 -18.81 0.87 7.97
C GLY A 149 -18.45 1.68 6.74
N ARG A 150 -17.33 2.40 6.82
CA ARG A 150 -16.85 3.27 5.74
C ARG A 150 -15.45 2.89 5.31
N HIS A 151 -15.27 2.79 4.00
CA HIS A 151 -13.99 2.53 3.36
C HIS A 151 -13.34 3.85 2.95
N PHE A 152 -12.13 4.10 3.45
CA PHE A 152 -11.36 5.31 3.19
C PHE A 152 -10.11 5.00 2.39
N VAL A 153 -9.77 5.88 1.44
CA VAL A 153 -8.49 5.82 0.74
C VAL A 153 -7.82 7.18 0.82
N THR A 154 -6.61 7.24 1.33
CA THR A 154 -5.78 8.43 1.19
C THR A 154 -4.83 8.28 0.02
N ILE A 155 -4.70 9.34 -0.78
CA ILE A 155 -3.81 9.38 -1.93
C ILE A 155 -2.79 10.51 -1.72
N SER A 156 -1.52 10.22 -1.95
CA SER A 156 -0.45 11.22 -2.00
C SER A 156 0.32 11.08 -3.32
N SER A 157 1.11 12.09 -3.68
CA SER A 157 1.91 12.05 -4.91
C SER A 157 3.14 12.94 -4.80
N ASP A 158 4.21 12.55 -5.49
CA ASP A 158 5.41 13.37 -5.65
C ASP A 158 5.24 14.53 -6.65
N GLN A 159 4.31 14.39 -7.60
CA GLN A 159 4.04 15.36 -8.66
C GLN A 159 2.54 15.65 -8.77
N PRO A 160 1.92 16.22 -7.71
CA PRO A 160 0.50 16.52 -7.75
C PRO A 160 0.22 17.72 -8.66
N ASP A 161 -0.79 17.56 -9.51
CA ASP A 161 -1.53 18.65 -10.15
C ASP A 161 -3.03 18.40 -9.93
N LEU A 162 -3.52 18.85 -8.77
CA LEU A 162 -4.89 18.62 -8.33
C LEU A 162 -5.93 19.43 -9.14
N ASN A 163 -5.47 20.43 -9.92
CA ASN A 163 -6.31 21.29 -10.74
C ASN A 163 -6.27 20.91 -12.23
N ALA A 164 -5.40 19.98 -12.63
CA ALA A 164 -5.37 19.44 -13.98
C ALA A 164 -6.70 18.80 -14.38
N ILE A 165 -6.89 18.62 -15.69
CA ILE A 165 -8.05 17.95 -16.27
C ILE A 165 -7.55 16.80 -17.16
N PRO A 166 -7.63 15.53 -16.72
CA PRO A 166 -8.05 15.09 -15.39
C PRO A 166 -6.99 15.40 -14.31
N PRO A 167 -7.39 15.51 -13.02
CA PRO A 167 -6.46 15.81 -11.93
C PRO A 167 -5.49 14.66 -11.68
N LYS A 168 -4.31 14.98 -11.14
CA LYS A 168 -3.26 14.01 -10.79
C LYS A 168 -2.77 14.27 -9.35
N PRO A 169 -2.73 13.25 -8.46
CA PRO A 169 -3.28 11.92 -8.63
C PRO A 169 -4.81 11.92 -8.58
N ARG A 170 -5.44 10.79 -8.93
CA ARG A 170 -6.90 10.61 -8.78
C ARG A 170 -7.29 9.14 -8.57
N PRO A 171 -8.43 8.86 -7.93
CA PRO A 171 -9.02 7.53 -8.00
C PRO A 171 -9.59 7.25 -9.40
N SER A 172 -9.79 5.98 -9.73
CA SER A 172 -10.69 5.60 -10.82
C SER A 172 -12.13 5.95 -10.46
N GLY A 173 -13.01 6.11 -11.45
CA GLY A 173 -14.42 6.42 -11.22
C GLY A 173 -15.08 5.49 -10.19
N PRO A 174 -15.03 4.15 -10.38
CA PRO A 174 -15.62 3.21 -9.43
C PRO A 174 -15.04 3.29 -8.00
N LEU A 175 -13.77 3.67 -7.84
CA LEU A 175 -13.17 3.84 -6.52
C LEU A 175 -13.69 5.12 -5.86
N GLY A 176 -13.63 6.23 -6.60
CA GLY A 176 -14.07 7.55 -6.12
C GLY A 176 -15.56 7.64 -5.84
N ASP A 177 -16.38 6.84 -6.52
CA ASP A 177 -17.83 6.78 -6.29
C ASP A 177 -18.21 5.97 -5.04
N LYS A 178 -17.40 4.97 -4.66
CA LYS A 178 -17.77 3.96 -3.65
C LYS A 178 -16.96 4.04 -2.35
N SER A 179 -16.05 5.01 -2.24
CA SER A 179 -15.18 5.16 -1.07
C SER A 179 -14.99 6.63 -0.74
N ASP A 180 -14.67 6.92 0.51
CA ASP A 180 -14.24 8.26 0.90
C ASP A 180 -12.77 8.44 0.56
N VAL A 181 -12.49 9.21 -0.50
CA VAL A 181 -11.13 9.43 -0.97
C VAL A 181 -10.63 10.81 -0.59
N TYR A 182 -9.48 10.87 0.06
CA TYR A 182 -8.83 12.11 0.49
C TYR A 182 -7.45 12.24 -0.13
N TYR A 183 -7.03 13.48 -0.40
CA TYR A 183 -5.65 13.77 -0.77
C TYR A 183 -4.85 14.21 0.46
N THR A 184 -3.74 13.53 0.71
CA THR A 184 -2.75 13.90 1.73
C THR A 184 -1.58 14.60 1.05
N ASP A 185 -1.31 15.84 1.44
CA ASP A 185 -0.12 16.55 0.97
C ASP A 185 1.12 16.01 1.71
N PRO A 186 2.07 15.36 1.00
CA PRO A 186 3.22 14.72 1.63
C PRO A 186 4.19 15.72 2.29
N LYS A 187 4.10 17.02 1.93
CA LYS A 187 4.96 18.07 2.51
C LYS A 187 4.45 18.51 3.88
N SER A 188 3.16 18.82 3.99
CA SER A 188 2.56 19.23 5.26
C SER A 188 2.16 18.04 6.14
N GLY A 189 1.99 16.84 5.56
CA GLY A 189 1.50 15.67 6.28
C GLY A 189 0.02 15.80 6.65
N LYS A 190 -0.76 16.61 5.92
CA LYS A 190 -2.18 16.89 6.21
C LYS A 190 -3.09 16.47 5.08
N VAL A 191 -4.32 16.10 5.43
CA VAL A 191 -5.42 16.00 4.47
C VAL A 191 -5.79 17.42 4.04
N THR A 192 -5.78 17.67 2.73
CA THR A 192 -6.05 19.02 2.18
C THR A 192 -7.23 19.05 1.22
N HIS A 193 -7.59 17.91 0.64
CA HIS A 193 -8.71 17.81 -0.29
C HIS A 193 -9.50 16.53 -0.09
N LYS A 194 -10.78 16.58 -0.46
CA LYS A 194 -11.67 15.42 -0.60
C LYS A 194 -12.05 15.24 -2.07
N TRP A 195 -12.10 14.00 -2.53
CA TRP A 195 -12.58 13.69 -3.87
C TRP A 195 -14.10 13.91 -3.95
N GLU A 196 -14.54 14.64 -4.97
CA GLU A 196 -15.95 14.75 -5.34
C GLU A 196 -16.16 13.96 -6.64
N PRO A 197 -16.83 12.79 -6.60
CA PRO A 197 -17.14 12.04 -7.81
C PRO A 197 -18.08 12.81 -8.71
N ASN A 198 -17.75 12.83 -10.01
CA ASN A 198 -18.62 13.39 -11.03
C ASN A 198 -18.30 12.70 -12.38
N PRO A 199 -19.16 11.77 -12.85
CA PRO A 199 -18.91 11.02 -14.08
C PRO A 199 -18.93 11.89 -15.34
N ARG A 200 -19.43 13.14 -15.26
CA ARG A 200 -19.41 14.09 -16.38
C ARG A 200 -18.06 14.82 -16.52
N LEU A 201 -17.21 14.78 -15.50
CA LEU A 201 -15.88 15.39 -15.56
C LEU A 201 -14.84 14.39 -16.10
N PRO A 202 -13.87 14.84 -16.91
CA PRO A 202 -12.73 14.00 -17.28
C PRO A 202 -12.03 13.43 -16.04
N GLY A 203 -11.84 12.11 -16.03
CA GLY A 203 -11.24 11.41 -14.89
C GLY A 203 -12.22 11.02 -13.77
N GLY A 204 -13.52 11.33 -13.90
CA GLY A 204 -14.59 10.83 -13.02
C GLY A 204 -14.83 11.67 -11.77
N GLY A 205 -14.27 12.87 -11.66
CA GLY A 205 -14.47 13.74 -10.51
C GLY A 205 -13.43 14.85 -10.42
N ARG A 206 -13.37 15.49 -9.25
CA ARG A 206 -12.41 16.57 -8.95
C ARG A 206 -11.98 16.53 -7.49
N TRP A 207 -10.83 17.13 -7.19
CA TRP A 207 -10.46 17.43 -5.82
C TRP A 207 -11.15 18.71 -5.35
N LYS A 208 -11.84 18.63 -4.21
CA LYS A 208 -12.35 19.80 -3.49
C LYS A 208 -11.46 20.09 -2.31
N LYS A 209 -10.96 21.31 -2.25
CA LYS A 209 -10.17 21.82 -1.12
C LYS A 209 -11.04 21.86 0.13
N LEU A 210 -10.47 21.42 1.26
CA LEU A 210 -11.07 21.46 2.59
C LEU A 210 -10.74 22.76 3.33
#